data_AF-A0A817YA87-F1
#
_entry.id   AF-A0A817YA87-F1
#
_cell.length_a   1.000
_cell.length_b   1.000
_cell.length_c   1.000
_cell.angle_alpha   90.00
_cell.angle_beta   90.00
_cell.angle_gamma   90.00
#
_symmetry.space_group_name_H-M   'P 1'
#
loop_
_entity.id
_entity.type
_entity.pdbx_description
1 polymer ?
#
loop_
_entity_poly.entity_id
_entity_poly.type
_entity_poly.pdbx_seq_one_letter_code
_entity_poly.pdbx_strand_id
1 'polypeptide(L)'
;MRRPDRTFDPYAESPVDGVIAAFCSVRVISGQFLSDKKIGTYVEVDMYGLPADTIRKEYRTRTIPANGLNPKYDESVFEFRKIVLPDLAILRIAVYEETGKLIGQRVLPLDGLQAGYRHISLRTEGNFPLSLPTIFCQIILKSYVPDGLSAFVDQLNKPLLMKRTEELLNATSNSSFENCSTSTSSSLRRSRVNDSGSVSATSHDTKATLTTVPSSASISTYGTVETNTSISTSIKSKSQNDAATPITSDYLRDHKTFCKIKTKQDKELSLMKKKHAKEQNLLGEQQSKMMSKAKTDYEKISRSPMMSSGSSKKELSNGGSSSEGKNDPKLMDLINEQNVEWTSLVQRQLTELNVLRRQHTKEQCDLLISLLDESQKTQIKEITERHSREKKDLELSQVRQNIEDSKRLGSEKNIRNKSDLDRRVRELKSNNTKKFLEERKRQMMKQDREKENLTKSHEIQKTALMNEIDKMLEYSINYQDETPNARFPSSSV
;
A
#
# COMPACT_ATOMS: atom_id res chain seq x y z
N MET A 1 27.66 13.32 6.31
CA MET A 1 28.76 13.40 7.30
C MET A 1 29.29 14.83 7.43
N ARG A 2 29.09 15.53 8.56
CA ARG A 2 29.68 16.87 8.86
C ARG A 2 29.99 17.04 10.36
N ARG A 3 30.58 16.01 10.97
CA ARG A 3 30.97 16.01 12.39
C ARG A 3 32.45 16.42 12.50
N PRO A 4 32.81 17.53 13.16
CA PRO A 4 34.20 17.99 13.25
C PRO A 4 35.06 17.07 14.13
N ASP A 5 34.42 16.23 14.95
CA ASP A 5 35.02 15.19 15.79
C ASP A 5 35.47 13.93 15.03
N ARG A 6 35.17 13.81 13.72
CA ARG A 6 35.38 12.56 12.96
C ARG A 6 35.86 12.78 11.53
N THR A 7 37.02 12.21 11.20
CA THR A 7 37.52 12.07 9.83
C THR A 7 36.77 10.96 9.08
N PHE A 8 36.43 11.20 7.83
CA PHE A 8 35.85 10.19 6.92
C PHE A 8 36.94 9.68 5.98
N ASP A 9 37.16 8.36 5.98
CA ASP A 9 38.04 7.66 5.06
C ASP A 9 37.19 6.91 4.01
N PRO A 10 37.28 7.23 2.71
CA PRO A 10 36.53 6.54 1.67
C PRO A 10 37.07 5.14 1.34
N TYR A 11 38.26 4.75 1.83
CA TYR A 11 38.87 3.43 1.59
C TYR A 11 38.68 2.43 2.73
N ALA A 12 38.06 2.86 3.85
CA ALA A 12 37.84 1.99 5.01
C ALA A 12 36.82 0.88 4.72
N GLU A 13 37.22 -0.38 4.89
CA GLU A 13 36.33 -1.54 4.75
C GLU A 13 35.33 -1.71 5.91
N SER A 14 35.55 -1.01 7.03
CA SER A 14 34.64 -0.99 8.18
C SER A 14 33.40 -0.11 7.89
N PRO A 15 32.18 -0.50 8.32
CA PRO A 15 31.01 0.36 8.28
C PRO A 15 31.29 1.77 8.83
N VAL A 16 30.86 2.82 8.12
CA VAL A 16 31.11 4.21 8.51
C VAL A 16 30.44 4.50 9.85
N ASP A 17 31.18 5.03 10.82
CA ASP A 17 30.68 5.20 12.21
C ASP A 17 29.46 6.15 12.27
N GLY A 18 28.30 5.57 12.57
CA GLY A 18 26.98 6.20 12.58
C GLY A 18 26.05 5.76 11.44
N VAL A 19 26.53 4.92 10.51
CA VAL A 19 25.79 4.35 9.38
C VAL A 19 25.63 2.84 9.59
N ILE A 20 24.46 2.31 9.26
CA ILE A 20 24.19 0.87 9.24
C ILE A 20 24.47 0.37 7.82
N ALA A 21 25.48 -0.49 7.67
CA ALA A 21 25.77 -1.14 6.40
C ALA A 21 24.56 -1.98 5.91
N ALA A 22 24.38 -2.09 4.58
CA ALA A 22 23.23 -2.79 3.99
C ALA A 22 23.64 -4.10 3.29
N PHE A 23 22.64 -4.96 3.11
CA PHE A 23 22.62 -6.10 2.20
C PHE A 23 21.61 -5.79 1.09
N CYS A 24 22.01 -5.91 -0.18
CA CYS A 24 21.10 -5.84 -1.31
C CYS A 24 21.17 -7.13 -2.13
N SER A 25 20.02 -7.65 -2.55
CA SER A 25 19.95 -8.73 -3.52
C SER A 25 18.96 -8.40 -4.63
N VAL A 26 19.33 -8.73 -5.87
CA VAL A 26 18.57 -8.44 -7.08
C VAL A 26 18.38 -9.73 -7.87
N ARG A 27 17.12 -10.11 -8.10
CA ARG A 27 16.75 -11.23 -8.97
C ARG A 27 16.17 -10.69 -10.27
N VAL A 28 16.85 -10.89 -11.39
CA VAL A 28 16.37 -10.47 -12.71
C VAL A 28 15.51 -11.60 -13.30
N ILE A 29 14.25 -11.32 -13.64
CA ILE A 29 13.26 -12.35 -13.98
C ILE A 29 12.94 -12.32 -15.48
N SER A 30 12.66 -11.14 -16.03
CA SER A 30 12.38 -10.96 -17.45
C SER A 30 12.60 -9.53 -17.90
N GLY A 31 12.66 -9.30 -19.21
CA GLY A 31 12.47 -8.00 -19.83
C GLY A 31 11.17 -7.94 -20.62
N GLN A 32 10.71 -6.72 -20.88
CA GLN A 32 9.56 -6.43 -21.72
C GLN A 32 9.90 -5.30 -22.69
N PHE A 33 9.52 -5.50 -23.96
CA PHE A 33 9.72 -4.58 -25.08
C PHE A 33 11.15 -4.02 -25.20
N LEU A 34 12.18 -4.85 -25.00
CA LEU A 34 13.58 -4.37 -25.02
C LEU A 34 14.04 -4.01 -26.44
N SER A 35 13.67 -4.82 -27.44
CA SER A 35 13.89 -4.55 -28.86
C SER A 35 12.79 -5.18 -29.73
N ASP A 36 12.52 -4.53 -30.85
CA ASP A 36 11.72 -5.01 -31.98
C ASP A 36 12.40 -6.16 -32.76
N LYS A 37 13.72 -6.33 -32.62
CA LYS A 37 14.53 -7.26 -33.40
C LYS A 37 14.69 -8.62 -32.71
N LYS A 38 14.87 -9.67 -33.51
CA LYS A 38 15.24 -11.03 -33.05
C LYS A 38 16.72 -11.13 -32.68
N ILE A 39 17.17 -10.27 -31.77
CA ILE A 39 18.52 -10.28 -31.19
C ILE A 39 18.54 -11.06 -29.87
N GLY A 40 19.72 -11.52 -29.45
CA GLY A 40 19.94 -11.97 -28.09
C GLY A 40 20.15 -10.80 -27.13
N THR A 41 19.74 -10.96 -25.87
CA THR A 41 19.91 -9.93 -24.82
C THR A 41 20.40 -10.51 -23.50
N TYR A 42 21.08 -9.69 -22.69
CA TYR A 42 21.45 -9.98 -21.31
C TYR A 42 21.36 -8.74 -20.42
N VAL A 43 21.36 -8.94 -19.10
CA VAL A 43 21.33 -7.85 -18.12
C VAL A 43 22.58 -7.90 -17.25
N GLU A 44 23.24 -6.77 -17.07
CA GLU A 44 24.28 -6.54 -16.06
C GLU A 44 23.67 -5.78 -14.87
N VAL A 45 24.09 -6.13 -13.66
CA VAL A 45 23.65 -5.50 -12.41
C VAL A 45 24.89 -5.07 -11.62
N ASP A 46 25.34 -3.84 -11.85
CA ASP A 46 26.47 -3.24 -11.14
C ASP A 46 26.01 -2.56 -9.83
N MET A 47 26.92 -2.45 -8.86
CA MET A 47 26.87 -1.48 -7.76
C MET A 47 28.00 -0.46 -7.91
N TYR A 48 27.70 0.80 -7.62
CA TYR A 48 28.65 1.91 -7.53
C TYR A 48 28.54 2.54 -6.15
N GLY A 49 29.62 3.09 -5.60
CA GLY A 49 29.58 3.78 -4.32
C GLY A 49 30.99 4.07 -3.83
N LEU A 50 31.31 3.65 -2.61
CA LEU A 50 32.70 3.56 -2.15
C LEU A 50 33.48 2.50 -2.96
N PRO A 51 34.82 2.56 -3.00
CA PRO A 51 35.66 1.49 -3.55
C PRO A 51 35.31 0.10 -3.03
N ALA A 52 35.01 -0.03 -1.72
CA ALA A 52 34.59 -1.28 -1.08
C ALA A 52 33.17 -1.75 -1.47
N ASP A 53 32.32 -0.83 -1.98
CA ASP A 53 30.92 -1.10 -2.36
C ASP A 53 30.75 -1.30 -3.87
N THR A 54 31.80 -1.07 -4.67
CA THR A 54 31.73 -0.98 -6.12
C THR A 54 32.03 -2.33 -6.79
N ILE A 55 30.97 -3.05 -7.16
CA ILE A 55 31.04 -4.32 -7.90
C ILE A 55 30.53 -4.08 -9.32
N ARG A 56 31.35 -4.37 -10.34
CA ARG A 56 31.06 -4.03 -11.75
C ARG A 56 31.35 -5.21 -12.67
N LYS A 57 30.48 -5.46 -13.65
CA LYS A 57 30.58 -6.54 -14.67
C LYS A 57 30.63 -7.99 -14.16
N GLU A 58 30.72 -8.22 -12.84
CA GLU A 58 30.69 -9.56 -12.24
C GLU A 58 29.29 -10.20 -12.33
N TYR A 59 28.25 -9.40 -12.09
CA TYR A 59 26.86 -9.86 -12.01
C TYR A 59 26.13 -9.63 -13.34
N ARG A 60 26.07 -10.69 -14.14
CA ARG A 60 25.45 -10.73 -15.46
C ARG A 60 24.53 -11.95 -15.61
N THR A 61 23.35 -11.78 -16.19
CA THR A 61 22.43 -12.89 -16.53
C THR A 61 22.98 -13.72 -17.69
N ARG A 62 22.46 -14.94 -17.86
CA ARG A 62 22.67 -15.65 -19.13
C ARG A 62 22.09 -14.85 -20.29
N THR A 63 22.75 -14.88 -21.45
CA THR A 63 22.22 -14.30 -22.69
C THR A 63 21.08 -15.17 -23.22
N ILE A 64 19.93 -14.55 -23.51
CA ILE A 64 18.75 -15.20 -24.08
C ILE A 64 18.72 -14.89 -25.58
N PRO A 65 19.05 -15.85 -26.46
CA PRO A 65 19.17 -15.60 -27.90
C PRO A 65 17.80 -15.41 -28.59
N ALA A 66 17.81 -14.67 -29.69
CA ALA A 66 16.69 -14.49 -30.64
C ALA A 66 15.34 -13.96 -30.08
N ASN A 67 15.28 -13.51 -28.83
CA ASN A 67 14.08 -12.97 -28.18
C ASN A 67 14.34 -11.59 -27.54
N GLY A 68 14.58 -10.59 -28.38
CA GLY A 68 14.72 -9.20 -27.94
C GLY A 68 13.42 -8.56 -27.43
N LEU A 69 12.25 -9.11 -27.76
CA LEU A 69 10.97 -8.51 -27.38
C LEU A 69 10.65 -8.75 -25.91
N ASN A 70 10.51 -10.01 -25.49
CA ASN A 70 10.12 -10.38 -24.12
C ASN A 70 10.96 -11.56 -23.61
N PRO A 71 12.28 -11.37 -23.35
CA PRO A 71 13.14 -12.42 -22.83
C PRO A 71 12.79 -12.75 -21.37
N LYS A 72 12.63 -14.04 -21.06
CA LYS A 72 12.69 -14.51 -19.67
C LYS A 72 14.13 -14.92 -19.35
N TYR A 73 14.67 -14.38 -18.26
CA TYR A 73 15.98 -14.73 -17.75
C TYR A 73 15.89 -15.92 -16.78
N ASP A 74 17.04 -16.46 -16.40
CA ASP A 74 17.22 -17.65 -15.57
C ASP A 74 16.97 -17.41 -14.07
N GLU A 75 16.28 -16.32 -13.71
CA GLU A 75 15.99 -15.90 -12.33
C GLU A 75 17.25 -15.81 -11.45
N SER A 76 18.38 -15.47 -12.08
CA SER A 76 19.69 -15.32 -11.44
C SER A 76 19.64 -14.29 -10.31
N VAL A 77 20.10 -14.71 -9.13
CA VAL A 77 20.13 -13.89 -7.91
C VAL A 77 21.54 -13.34 -7.70
N PHE A 78 21.65 -12.02 -7.71
CA PHE A 78 22.88 -11.30 -7.41
C PHE A 78 22.86 -10.82 -5.95
N GLU A 79 23.98 -10.91 -5.22
CA GLU A 79 24.05 -10.63 -3.77
C GLU A 79 25.16 -9.64 -3.42
N PHE A 80 24.81 -8.37 -3.27
CA PHE A 80 25.67 -7.34 -2.67
C PHE A 80 25.62 -7.49 -1.15
N ARG A 81 26.43 -8.42 -0.62
CA ARG A 81 26.31 -8.91 0.76
C ARG A 81 26.57 -7.86 1.84
N LYS A 82 27.50 -6.94 1.58
CA LYS A 82 27.94 -5.89 2.50
C LYS A 82 28.13 -4.61 1.71
N ILE A 83 27.37 -3.57 2.05
CA ILE A 83 27.44 -2.23 1.47
C ILE A 83 27.73 -1.26 2.63
N VAL A 84 28.95 -0.75 2.68
CA VAL A 84 29.55 0.06 3.75
C VAL A 84 28.85 1.41 3.92
N LEU A 85 28.46 2.07 2.82
CA LEU A 85 27.75 3.36 2.85
C LEU A 85 26.55 3.37 1.89
N PRO A 86 25.38 2.86 2.32
CA PRO A 86 24.17 2.79 1.49
C PRO A 86 23.71 4.13 0.91
N ASP A 87 23.87 5.22 1.67
CA ASP A 87 23.55 6.60 1.28
C ASP A 87 24.29 7.08 0.02
N LEU A 88 25.47 6.50 -0.25
CA LEU A 88 26.30 6.79 -1.44
C LEU A 88 26.23 5.68 -2.49
N ALA A 89 25.61 4.55 -2.16
CA ALA A 89 25.51 3.39 -3.03
C ALA A 89 24.44 3.60 -4.12
N ILE A 90 24.74 3.12 -5.32
CA ILE A 90 23.93 3.29 -6.52
C ILE A 90 23.91 1.98 -7.30
N LEU A 91 22.73 1.38 -7.38
CA LEU A 91 22.44 0.18 -8.17
C LEU A 91 22.22 0.56 -9.64
N ARG A 92 22.97 -0.03 -10.57
CA ARG A 92 22.79 0.14 -12.02
C ARG A 92 22.37 -1.18 -12.65
N ILE A 93 21.18 -1.21 -13.23
CA ILE A 93 20.66 -2.33 -14.02
C ILE A 93 20.77 -1.92 -15.48
N ALA A 94 21.57 -2.63 -16.28
CA ALA A 94 21.84 -2.29 -17.68
C ALA A 94 21.58 -3.48 -18.60
N VAL A 95 20.93 -3.22 -19.73
CA VAL A 95 20.51 -4.22 -20.70
C VAL A 95 21.31 -4.06 -21.98
N TYR A 96 21.91 -5.16 -22.43
CA TYR A 96 22.77 -5.21 -23.60
C TYR A 96 22.25 -6.21 -24.62
N GLU A 97 22.48 -5.88 -25.89
CA GLU A 97 22.44 -6.83 -26.99
C GLU A 97 23.59 -7.85 -26.86
N GLU A 98 23.44 -9.03 -27.44
CA GLU A 98 24.49 -10.05 -27.58
C GLU A 98 25.76 -9.52 -28.30
N THR A 99 25.60 -8.47 -29.11
CA THR A 99 26.69 -7.70 -29.76
C THR A 99 27.52 -6.83 -28.81
N GLY A 100 27.10 -6.70 -27.54
CA GLY A 100 27.70 -5.78 -26.56
C GLY A 100 27.17 -4.34 -26.63
N LYS A 101 26.25 -4.03 -27.54
CA LYS A 101 25.60 -2.72 -27.63
C LYS A 101 24.59 -2.52 -26.49
N LEU A 102 24.59 -1.35 -25.87
CA LEU A 102 23.60 -1.00 -24.84
C LEU A 102 22.21 -0.78 -25.48
N ILE A 103 21.19 -1.45 -24.94
CA ILE A 103 19.77 -1.19 -25.25
C ILE A 103 19.26 -0.05 -24.36
N GLY A 104 19.54 -0.14 -23.06
CA GLY A 104 19.16 0.86 -22.08
C GLY A 104 19.62 0.49 -20.68
N GLN A 105 19.71 1.47 -19.80
CA GLN A 105 20.12 1.31 -18.42
C GLN A 105 19.18 2.05 -17.47
N ARG A 106 19.10 1.59 -16.22
CA ARG A 106 18.54 2.37 -15.13
C ARG A 106 19.52 2.43 -13.98
N VAL A 107 19.81 3.67 -13.58
CA VAL A 107 20.57 4.02 -12.38
C VAL A 107 19.55 4.32 -11.28
N LEU A 108 19.76 3.73 -10.09
CA LEU A 108 18.91 3.89 -8.91
C LEU A 108 19.82 4.13 -7.69
N PRO A 109 19.67 5.23 -6.93
CA PRO A 109 20.29 5.31 -5.61
C PRO A 109 19.75 4.16 -4.73
N LEU A 110 20.57 3.68 -3.80
CA LEU A 110 20.13 2.70 -2.80
C LEU A 110 19.32 3.38 -1.68
N ASP A 111 19.64 4.64 -1.36
CA ASP A 111 18.75 5.52 -0.62
C ASP A 111 17.40 5.69 -1.35
N GLY A 112 16.31 5.64 -0.60
CA GLY A 112 14.94 5.63 -1.11
C GLY A 112 14.52 4.36 -1.88
N LEU A 113 15.42 3.40 -2.13
CA LEU A 113 15.06 2.16 -2.83
C LEU A 113 14.25 1.24 -1.92
N GLN A 114 13.00 0.99 -2.28
CA GLN A 114 12.15 0.02 -1.56
C GLN A 114 12.51 -1.43 -1.96
N ALA A 115 12.16 -2.42 -1.14
CA ALA A 115 12.19 -3.83 -1.52
C ALA A 115 10.90 -4.27 -2.29
N GLY A 116 10.90 -5.47 -2.87
CA GLY A 116 9.74 -6.07 -3.56
C GLY A 116 9.96 -6.33 -5.06
N TYR A 117 8.94 -6.92 -5.70
CA TYR A 117 8.86 -7.10 -7.15
C TYR A 117 8.49 -5.77 -7.83
N ARG A 118 9.06 -5.49 -9.01
CA ARG A 118 8.70 -4.30 -9.82
C ARG A 118 9.15 -4.39 -11.27
N HIS A 119 8.49 -3.60 -12.11
CA HIS A 119 9.00 -3.20 -13.42
C HIS A 119 9.87 -1.95 -13.28
N ILE A 120 11.00 -1.92 -13.98
CA ILE A 120 11.96 -0.83 -13.98
C ILE A 120 12.08 -0.32 -15.41
N SER A 121 11.52 0.87 -15.68
CA SER A 121 11.66 1.55 -16.96
C SER A 121 13.10 2.01 -17.18
N LEU A 122 13.66 1.56 -18.30
CA LEU A 122 15.02 1.87 -18.71
C LEU A 122 15.13 3.29 -19.28
N ARG A 123 16.38 3.73 -19.44
CA ARG A 123 16.77 5.03 -19.99
C ARG A 123 17.92 4.82 -20.98
N THR A 124 18.15 5.79 -21.85
CA THR A 124 19.33 5.80 -22.73
C THR A 124 20.62 5.95 -21.92
N GLU A 125 21.77 5.83 -22.58
CA GLU A 125 23.07 6.11 -21.96
C GLU A 125 23.11 7.53 -21.36
N GLY A 126 22.63 8.53 -22.12
CA GLY A 126 22.43 9.91 -21.68
C GLY A 126 21.24 10.14 -20.73
N ASN A 127 20.74 9.11 -20.05
CA ASN A 127 19.70 9.16 -19.02
C ASN A 127 18.32 9.68 -19.49
N PHE A 128 18.05 9.78 -20.79
CA PHE A 128 16.72 10.12 -21.32
C PHE A 128 15.76 8.92 -21.18
N PRO A 129 14.47 9.13 -20.87
CA PRO A 129 13.52 8.03 -20.67
C PRO A 129 13.27 7.23 -21.96
N LEU A 130 13.27 5.90 -21.84
CA LEU A 130 12.76 5.00 -22.89
C LEU A 130 11.30 4.66 -22.58
N SER A 131 10.45 4.59 -23.61
CA SER A 131 8.99 4.51 -23.46
C SER A 131 8.45 3.10 -23.16
N LEU A 132 9.03 2.07 -23.78
CA LEU A 132 8.57 0.68 -23.69
C LEU A 132 9.55 -0.29 -22.95
N PRO A 133 10.89 -0.20 -23.13
CA PRO A 133 11.83 -1.12 -22.49
C PRO A 133 11.76 -1.10 -20.96
N THR A 134 11.35 -2.22 -20.35
CA THR A 134 11.39 -2.43 -18.89
C THR A 134 12.04 -3.75 -18.51
N ILE A 135 12.64 -3.80 -17.32
CA ILE A 135 13.08 -5.04 -16.67
C ILE A 135 12.15 -5.35 -15.49
N PHE A 136 11.69 -6.60 -15.40
CA PHE A 136 10.99 -7.12 -14.24
C PHE A 136 11.98 -7.86 -13.31
N CYS A 137 12.02 -7.42 -12.05
CA CYS A 137 12.94 -7.97 -11.05
C CYS A 137 12.35 -7.97 -9.64
N GLN A 138 12.89 -8.82 -8.77
CA GLN A 138 12.71 -8.73 -7.33
C GLN A 138 13.94 -8.05 -6.70
N ILE A 139 13.73 -7.04 -5.88
CA ILE A 139 14.77 -6.40 -5.08
C ILE A 139 14.53 -6.75 -3.60
N ILE A 140 15.58 -7.17 -2.90
CA ILE A 140 15.56 -7.47 -1.47
C ILE A 140 16.60 -6.56 -0.81
N LEU A 141 16.18 -5.82 0.21
CA LEU A 141 17.04 -4.94 1.00
C LEU A 141 16.89 -5.30 2.48
N LYS A 142 18.02 -5.37 3.18
CA LYS A 142 18.13 -5.69 4.61
C LYS A 142 19.32 -4.92 5.19
N SER A 143 19.39 -4.78 6.51
CA SER A 143 20.64 -4.43 7.18
C SER A 143 21.66 -5.55 6.99
N TYR A 144 22.95 -5.21 6.83
CA TYR A 144 24.04 -6.17 6.90
C TYR A 144 24.13 -6.73 8.33
N VAL A 145 24.35 -8.04 8.43
CA VAL A 145 24.61 -8.73 9.70
C VAL A 145 25.90 -9.54 9.49
N PRO A 146 26.93 -9.35 10.32
CA PRO A 146 28.15 -10.16 10.25
C PRO A 146 27.87 -11.66 10.42
N ASP A 147 28.63 -12.48 9.71
CA ASP A 147 28.49 -13.93 9.76
C ASP A 147 28.65 -14.47 11.19
N GLY A 148 27.78 -15.40 11.57
CA GLY A 148 27.66 -15.90 12.95
C GLY A 148 26.69 -15.12 13.85
N LEU A 149 26.40 -13.84 13.58
CA LEU A 149 25.41 -13.06 14.34
C LEU A 149 23.97 -13.16 13.81
N SER A 150 23.79 -13.79 12.65
CA SER A 150 22.48 -13.98 12.00
C SER A 150 21.44 -14.63 12.93
N ALA A 151 21.80 -15.72 13.62
CA ALA A 151 20.91 -16.42 14.55
C ALA A 151 20.48 -15.55 15.74
N PHE A 152 21.36 -14.69 16.25
CA PHE A 152 21.06 -13.76 17.34
C PHE A 152 20.11 -12.64 16.89
N VAL A 153 20.36 -12.06 15.70
CA VAL A 153 19.44 -11.07 15.10
C VAL A 153 18.07 -11.69 14.81
N ASP A 154 18.03 -12.94 14.34
CA ASP A 154 16.78 -13.67 14.11
C ASP A 154 16.03 -14.04 15.40
N GLN A 155 16.72 -14.16 16.53
CA GLN A 155 16.11 -14.34 17.85
C GLN A 155 15.51 -13.03 18.37
N LEU A 156 16.22 -11.91 18.21
CA LEU A 156 15.73 -10.55 18.52
C LEU A 156 14.52 -10.15 17.67
N ASN A 157 14.53 -10.50 16.37
CA ASN A 157 13.41 -10.30 15.44
C ASN A 157 12.16 -11.14 15.78
N LYS A 158 12.25 -12.07 16.75
CA LYS A 158 11.15 -12.95 17.19
C LYS A 158 10.82 -12.70 18.67
N PRO A 159 10.35 -11.49 19.07
CA PRO A 159 10.15 -11.10 20.47
C PRO A 159 9.08 -11.93 21.22
N LEU A 160 8.25 -12.70 20.50
CA LEU A 160 7.32 -13.66 21.10
C LEU A 160 8.01 -14.96 21.57
N LEU A 161 9.16 -15.32 20.99
CA LEU A 161 9.88 -16.54 21.36
C LEU A 161 10.67 -16.33 22.66
N MET A 162 11.36 -15.20 22.79
CA MET A 162 12.06 -14.83 24.04
C MET A 162 11.11 -14.84 25.23
N LYS A 163 9.95 -14.18 25.13
CA LYS A 163 8.96 -14.17 26.22
C LYS A 163 8.47 -15.56 26.59
N ARG A 164 8.22 -16.43 25.59
CA ARG A 164 7.79 -17.81 25.87
C ARG A 164 8.88 -18.64 26.54
N THR A 165 10.16 -18.39 26.24
CA THR A 165 11.28 -19.02 26.97
C THR A 165 11.48 -18.43 28.37
N GLU A 166 11.32 -17.11 28.56
CA GLU A 166 11.34 -16.47 29.88
C GLU A 166 10.18 -16.95 30.76
N GLU A 167 8.97 -17.09 30.20
CA GLU A 167 7.78 -17.65 30.85
C GLU A 167 8.02 -19.11 31.28
N LEU A 168 8.64 -19.93 30.43
CA LEU A 168 9.03 -21.32 30.77
C LEU A 168 10.11 -21.36 31.86
N LEU A 169 11.17 -20.54 31.77
CA LEU A 169 12.25 -20.48 32.76
C LEU A 169 11.75 -19.98 34.13
N ASN A 170 10.86 -18.99 34.15
CA ASN A 170 10.23 -18.49 35.37
C ASN A 170 9.24 -19.50 35.95
N ALA A 171 8.50 -20.25 35.12
CA ALA A 171 7.65 -21.35 35.57
C ALA A 171 8.46 -22.47 36.23
N THR A 172 9.60 -22.86 35.63
CA THR A 172 10.53 -23.85 36.21
C THR A 172 11.18 -23.35 37.51
N SER A 173 11.48 -22.04 37.59
CA SER A 173 12.10 -21.44 38.78
C SER A 173 11.15 -21.35 39.99
N ASN A 174 9.83 -21.39 39.77
CA ASN A 174 8.81 -21.35 40.82
C ASN A 174 8.38 -22.73 41.36
N SER A 175 8.97 -23.83 40.88
CA SER A 175 8.59 -25.20 41.24
C SER A 175 9.74 -26.03 41.82
N SER A 176 10.56 -25.46 42.71
CA SER A 176 11.66 -26.18 43.39
C SER A 176 12.03 -25.58 44.74
N PHE A 177 11.32 -25.99 45.79
CA PHE A 177 11.84 -25.93 47.17
C PHE A 177 11.25 -27.03 48.06
N GLU A 178 11.49 -28.29 47.70
CA GLU A 178 11.40 -29.39 48.67
C GLU A 178 12.52 -30.41 48.37
N ASN A 179 13.36 -30.67 49.38
CA ASN A 179 14.55 -31.51 49.29
C ASN A 179 14.40 -32.66 50.29
N CYS A 180 14.41 -33.91 49.83
CA CYS A 180 15.12 -34.98 50.52
C CYS A 180 15.43 -36.15 49.58
N SER A 181 16.59 -36.78 49.77
CA SER A 181 17.09 -37.86 48.92
C SER A 181 17.17 -39.18 49.69
N THR A 182 16.54 -40.24 49.18
CA THR A 182 16.99 -41.62 49.39
C THR A 182 16.53 -42.54 48.26
N SER A 183 17.25 -43.64 48.08
CA SER A 183 17.13 -44.57 46.95
C SER A 183 16.21 -45.76 47.22
N THR A 184 15.53 -46.30 46.19
CA THR A 184 15.64 -47.73 45.80
C THR A 184 15.03 -48.07 44.42
N SER A 185 15.58 -49.13 43.80
CA SER A 185 14.96 -50.11 42.87
C SER A 185 14.21 -49.67 41.58
N SER A 186 14.92 -49.76 40.45
CA SER A 186 14.54 -50.49 39.20
C SER A 186 13.14 -50.31 38.58
N SER A 187 13.03 -49.89 37.32
CA SER A 187 13.33 -50.79 36.18
C SER A 187 13.47 -50.11 34.80
N LEU A 188 14.36 -50.69 33.98
CA LEU A 188 14.22 -51.11 32.57
C LEU A 188 13.20 -50.35 31.67
N ARG A 189 13.53 -49.91 30.43
CA ARG A 189 14.65 -50.32 29.56
C ARG A 189 15.07 -49.23 28.54
N ARG A 190 16.23 -49.46 27.92
CA ARG A 190 17.03 -48.54 27.09
C ARG A 190 16.47 -48.34 25.67
N SER A 191 16.75 -47.17 25.10
CA SER A 191 16.45 -46.77 23.72
C SER A 191 17.20 -47.57 22.66
N ARG A 192 16.70 -47.50 21.42
CA ARG A 192 17.55 -47.44 20.21
C ARG A 192 16.85 -46.76 19.02
N VAL A 193 17.67 -46.27 18.10
CA VAL A 193 17.29 -45.60 16.84
C VAL A 193 18.09 -46.28 15.73
N ASN A 194 17.48 -46.53 14.56
CA ASN A 194 18.03 -46.28 13.21
C ASN A 194 17.23 -46.99 12.09
N ASP A 195 16.68 -46.16 11.19
CA ASP A 195 16.97 -46.09 9.73
C ASP A 195 16.84 -47.29 8.75
N SER A 196 16.48 -46.93 7.51
CA SER A 196 16.50 -47.70 6.23
C SER A 196 15.49 -48.85 6.05
N GLY A 197 15.00 -49.12 4.82
CA GLY A 197 14.15 -50.31 4.59
C GLY A 197 13.51 -50.59 3.21
N SER A 198 12.95 -49.59 2.50
CA SER A 198 12.44 -49.67 1.11
C SER A 198 11.10 -50.43 0.78
N VAL A 199 10.59 -50.11 -0.43
CA VAL A 199 9.65 -50.80 -1.37
C VAL A 199 8.13 -51.05 -1.10
N SER A 200 7.37 -50.68 -2.15
CA SER A 200 6.14 -51.32 -2.70
C SER A 200 4.73 -51.10 -2.10
N ALA A 201 4.06 -50.09 -2.67
CA ALA A 201 2.71 -50.12 -3.27
C ALA A 201 1.59 -51.07 -2.76
N THR A 202 0.44 -50.48 -2.45
CA THR A 202 -0.80 -50.69 -3.25
C THR A 202 -1.78 -49.51 -3.10
N SER A 203 -2.73 -49.40 -4.02
CA SER A 203 -3.83 -48.43 -4.03
C SER A 203 -4.97 -48.79 -3.08
N HIS A 204 -5.83 -47.83 -2.70
CA HIS A 204 -7.26 -47.88 -3.06
C HIS A 204 -7.98 -46.55 -2.74
N ASP A 205 -8.90 -46.15 -3.62
CA ASP A 205 -9.86 -45.08 -3.38
C ASP A 205 -10.88 -45.44 -2.29
N THR A 206 -11.44 -44.44 -1.62
CA THR A 206 -12.92 -44.33 -1.59
C THR A 206 -13.39 -42.90 -1.34
N LYS A 207 -14.54 -42.58 -1.95
CA LYS A 207 -15.18 -41.27 -1.95
C LYS A 207 -16.54 -41.38 -1.27
N ALA A 208 -16.79 -40.57 -0.22
CA ALA A 208 -18.11 -40.43 0.38
C ALA A 208 -18.36 -38.96 0.76
N THR A 209 -19.62 -38.54 0.68
CA THR A 209 -20.11 -37.17 0.93
C THR A 209 -21.28 -37.25 1.92
N LEU A 210 -21.79 -36.08 2.34
CA LEU A 210 -22.95 -35.81 3.19
C LEU A 210 -22.56 -35.69 4.69
N THR A 211 -22.82 -34.58 5.40
CA THR A 211 -23.97 -33.64 5.44
C THR A 211 -25.16 -34.17 6.25
N THR A 212 -25.24 -33.74 7.51
CA THR A 212 -26.51 -33.46 8.21
C THR A 212 -26.28 -32.46 9.35
N VAL A 213 -27.18 -31.48 9.45
CA VAL A 213 -27.47 -30.75 10.70
C VAL A 213 -28.71 -31.42 11.32
N PRO A 214 -28.98 -31.25 12.62
CA PRO A 214 -30.07 -30.31 12.94
C PRO A 214 -29.82 -29.45 14.20
N SER A 215 -30.67 -28.42 14.36
CA SER A 215 -30.64 -27.44 15.46
C SER A 215 -31.87 -27.58 16.38
N SER A 216 -32.07 -26.59 17.27
CA SER A 216 -33.22 -26.36 18.20
C SER A 216 -33.09 -27.02 19.58
N ALA A 217 -33.65 -26.46 20.67
CA ALA A 217 -34.44 -25.24 20.86
C ALA A 217 -34.14 -24.62 22.26
N SER A 218 -33.80 -23.32 22.41
CA SER A 218 -34.69 -22.16 22.68
C SER A 218 -35.39 -22.11 24.07
N ILE A 219 -35.23 -21.00 24.80
CA ILE A 219 -36.17 -20.44 25.81
C ILE A 219 -35.96 -18.91 25.90
N SER A 220 -36.98 -18.15 26.34
CA SER A 220 -37.03 -16.68 26.46
C SER A 220 -37.94 -16.30 27.66
N THR A 221 -38.10 -15.07 28.17
CA THR A 221 -37.78 -13.67 27.74
C THR A 221 -37.55 -12.84 29.03
N TYR A 222 -37.18 -11.56 29.13
CA TYR A 222 -37.13 -10.36 28.24
C TYR A 222 -35.72 -9.71 28.34
N GLY A 223 -35.44 -8.39 28.31
CA GLY A 223 -36.24 -7.16 28.20
C GLY A 223 -35.36 -5.89 28.30
N THR A 224 -35.42 -5.05 27.26
CA THR A 224 -34.85 -3.71 27.01
C THR A 224 -34.09 -2.94 28.13
N VAL A 225 -32.87 -2.47 27.82
CA VAL A 225 -32.48 -1.02 27.69
C VAL A 225 -31.02 -0.93 27.17
N GLU A 226 -30.65 0.20 26.58
CA GLU A 226 -29.41 0.43 25.80
C GLU A 226 -28.14 0.64 26.66
N THR A 227 -26.96 0.21 26.16
CA THR A 227 -25.68 0.97 26.34
C THR A 227 -24.51 0.46 25.49
N ASN A 228 -23.88 1.38 24.75
CA ASN A 228 -22.47 1.44 24.30
C ASN A 228 -21.67 0.13 24.12
N THR A 229 -21.53 -0.32 22.87
CA THR A 229 -20.58 -1.37 22.44
C THR A 229 -19.12 -0.98 22.72
N SER A 230 -18.52 -1.58 23.74
CA SER A 230 -17.08 -1.46 24.02
C SER A 230 -16.30 -2.53 23.26
N ILE A 231 -15.42 -2.14 22.32
CA ILE A 231 -14.43 -3.04 21.69
C ILE A 231 -13.03 -2.67 22.19
N SER A 232 -12.47 -3.57 22.98
CA SER A 232 -11.20 -3.39 23.68
C SER A 232 -10.00 -3.46 22.74
N THR A 233 -9.28 -2.34 22.57
CA THR A 233 -7.91 -2.36 22.02
C THR A 233 -6.89 -2.50 23.15
N SER A 234 -6.31 -3.69 23.28
CA SER A 234 -5.46 -4.06 24.42
C SER A 234 -4.20 -3.21 24.54
N ILE A 235 -4.10 -2.47 25.64
CA ILE A 235 -2.93 -1.66 26.00
C ILE A 235 -1.69 -2.56 26.15
N LYS A 236 -0.65 -2.27 25.36
CA LYS A 236 0.72 -2.73 25.61
C LYS A 236 1.59 -1.52 25.95
N SER A 237 2.41 -1.65 26.99
CA SER A 237 3.32 -0.61 27.47
C SER A 237 4.36 -0.24 26.40
N LYS A 238 4.22 0.96 25.82
CA LYS A 238 5.24 1.57 24.96
C LYS A 238 6.36 2.19 25.80
N SER A 239 7.59 2.07 25.29
CA SER A 239 8.73 2.84 25.80
C SER A 239 8.53 4.33 25.52
N GLN A 240 9.08 5.22 26.35
CA GLN A 240 9.00 6.66 26.13
C GLN A 240 10.03 7.11 25.08
N ASN A 241 9.61 7.23 23.81
CA ASN A 241 10.01 8.29 22.84
C ASN A 241 9.52 7.99 21.40
N ASP A 242 8.24 7.62 21.23
CA ASP A 242 7.65 7.58 19.89
C ASP A 242 7.30 9.00 19.42
N ALA A 243 7.89 9.42 18.29
CA ALA A 243 7.38 10.54 17.52
C ALA A 243 6.01 10.15 16.92
N ALA A 244 5.06 11.10 16.87
CA ALA A 244 3.74 10.84 16.31
C ALA A 244 3.85 10.44 14.83
N THR A 245 3.28 9.29 14.47
CA THR A 245 3.28 8.81 13.09
C THR A 245 2.48 9.76 12.20
N PRO A 246 3.04 10.25 11.07
CA PRO A 246 2.35 11.20 10.21
C PRO A 246 1.12 10.56 9.56
N ILE A 247 0.02 11.31 9.53
CA ILE A 247 -1.22 10.88 8.87
C ILE A 247 -1.08 11.20 7.38
N THR A 248 -0.96 10.17 6.54
CA THR A 248 -0.89 10.31 5.07
C THR A 248 -2.27 10.13 4.45
N SER A 249 -2.52 10.67 3.26
CA SER A 249 -3.83 10.49 2.59
C SER A 249 -4.08 9.03 2.18
N ASP A 250 -3.04 8.25 1.89
CA ASP A 250 -3.16 6.81 1.64
C ASP A 250 -3.62 6.04 2.87
N TYR A 251 -3.14 6.39 4.08
CA TYR A 251 -3.65 5.83 5.33
C TYR A 251 -5.14 6.14 5.55
N LEU A 252 -5.61 7.32 5.13
CA LEU A 252 -7.04 7.69 5.17
C LEU A 252 -7.86 6.95 4.09
N ARG A 253 -7.27 6.65 2.93
CA ARG A 253 -7.90 5.86 1.84
C ARG A 253 -8.07 4.38 2.22
N ASP A 254 -7.09 3.80 2.88
CA ASP A 254 -7.16 2.43 3.41
C ASP A 254 -8.09 2.29 4.62
N HIS A 255 -8.59 3.41 5.16
CA HIS A 255 -9.48 3.39 6.31
C HIS A 255 -10.81 2.67 6.02
N LYS A 256 -11.25 1.85 6.98
CA LYS A 256 -12.38 0.92 6.82
C LYS A 256 -13.71 1.58 6.43
N THR A 257 -13.90 2.87 6.74
CA THR A 257 -15.09 3.64 6.29
C THR A 257 -14.96 4.13 4.84
N PHE A 258 -13.76 4.51 4.39
CA PHE A 258 -13.50 4.93 3.01
C PHE A 258 -13.63 3.76 2.03
N CYS A 259 -13.06 2.60 2.37
CA CYS A 259 -13.25 1.36 1.59
C CYS A 259 -14.74 0.97 1.47
N LYS A 260 -15.54 1.21 2.51
CA LYS A 260 -17.00 0.99 2.49
C LYS A 260 -17.74 1.97 1.58
N ILE A 261 -17.41 3.27 1.60
CA ILE A 261 -18.11 4.24 0.73
C ILE A 261 -17.77 3.97 -0.74
N LYS A 262 -16.50 3.72 -1.07
CA LYS A 262 -16.08 3.36 -2.44
C LYS A 262 -16.82 2.13 -2.98
N THR A 263 -16.86 1.04 -2.21
CA THR A 263 -17.57 -0.21 -2.61
C THR A 263 -19.10 -0.11 -2.59
N LYS A 264 -19.69 0.95 -2.01
CA LYS A 264 -21.10 1.34 -2.20
C LYS A 264 -21.26 2.08 -3.53
N GLN A 265 -20.44 3.10 -3.77
CA GLN A 265 -20.47 3.97 -4.94
C GLN A 265 -20.23 3.19 -6.27
N ASP A 266 -19.30 2.24 -6.27
CA ASP A 266 -19.06 1.31 -7.39
C ASP A 266 -20.34 0.53 -7.80
N LYS A 267 -21.16 0.13 -6.81
CA LYS A 267 -22.42 -0.60 -7.06
C LYS A 267 -23.51 0.32 -7.61
N GLU A 268 -23.63 1.53 -7.09
CA GLU A 268 -24.59 2.53 -7.60
C GLU A 268 -24.29 2.88 -9.06
N LEU A 269 -23.01 3.11 -9.40
CA LEU A 269 -22.58 3.42 -10.75
C LEU A 269 -22.74 2.23 -11.72
N SER A 270 -22.55 1.00 -11.24
CA SER A 270 -22.86 -0.23 -11.99
C SER A 270 -24.36 -0.42 -12.24
N LEU A 271 -25.20 -0.18 -11.23
CA LEU A 271 -26.66 -0.24 -11.34
C LEU A 271 -27.21 0.82 -12.30
N MET A 272 -26.68 2.06 -12.27
CA MET A 272 -27.09 3.10 -13.20
C MET A 272 -26.70 2.77 -14.65
N LYS A 273 -25.47 2.30 -14.90
CA LYS A 273 -25.07 1.81 -16.24
C LYS A 273 -26.00 0.70 -16.74
N LYS A 274 -26.43 -0.21 -15.85
CA LYS A 274 -27.38 -1.28 -16.18
C LYS A 274 -28.82 -0.79 -16.42
N LYS A 275 -29.22 0.36 -15.86
CA LYS A 275 -30.48 1.07 -16.21
C LYS A 275 -30.34 1.70 -17.60
N HIS A 276 -29.26 2.43 -17.86
CA HIS A 276 -29.01 3.11 -19.13
C HIS A 276 -28.97 2.14 -20.33
N ALA A 277 -28.28 1.01 -20.20
CA ALA A 277 -28.27 -0.02 -21.24
C ALA A 277 -29.66 -0.61 -21.54
N LYS A 278 -30.56 -0.70 -20.55
CA LYS A 278 -31.95 -1.12 -20.79
C LYS A 278 -32.75 -0.06 -21.56
N GLU A 279 -32.58 1.21 -21.21
CA GLU A 279 -33.22 2.33 -21.92
C GLU A 279 -32.74 2.42 -23.39
N GLN A 280 -31.44 2.25 -23.63
CA GLN A 280 -30.85 2.20 -24.97
C GLN A 280 -31.41 1.05 -25.81
N ASN A 281 -31.46 -0.17 -25.26
CA ASN A 281 -32.02 -1.33 -25.96
C ASN A 281 -33.50 -1.13 -26.30
N LEU A 282 -34.29 -0.59 -25.37
CA LEU A 282 -35.72 -0.33 -25.59
C LEU A 282 -35.96 0.71 -26.70
N LEU A 283 -35.19 1.80 -26.72
CA LEU A 283 -35.28 2.80 -27.78
C LEU A 283 -34.83 2.22 -29.14
N GLY A 284 -33.72 1.48 -29.17
CA GLY A 284 -33.24 0.82 -30.40
C GLY A 284 -34.25 -0.18 -30.98
N GLU A 285 -34.91 -0.95 -30.12
CA GLU A 285 -36.03 -1.81 -30.52
C GLU A 285 -37.22 -1.01 -31.10
N GLN A 286 -37.60 0.11 -30.47
CA GLN A 286 -38.67 0.98 -30.94
C GLN A 286 -38.34 1.60 -32.30
N GLN A 287 -37.14 2.16 -32.46
CA GLN A 287 -36.67 2.79 -33.69
C GLN A 287 -36.59 1.79 -34.85
N SER A 288 -36.11 0.57 -34.60
CA SER A 288 -36.11 -0.55 -35.58
C SER A 288 -37.53 -0.98 -35.99
N LYS A 289 -38.48 -1.04 -35.04
CA LYS A 289 -39.91 -1.32 -35.34
C LYS A 289 -40.56 -0.20 -36.17
N MET A 290 -40.20 1.06 -35.94
CA MET A 290 -40.68 2.18 -36.76
C MET A 290 -40.05 2.20 -38.16
N MET A 291 -38.73 1.97 -38.28
CA MET A 291 -38.03 1.92 -39.58
C MET A 291 -38.49 0.75 -40.45
N SER A 292 -38.69 -0.44 -39.87
CA SER A 292 -39.20 -1.59 -40.61
C SER A 292 -40.64 -1.36 -41.11
N LYS A 293 -41.52 -0.77 -40.29
CA LYS A 293 -42.86 -0.34 -40.73
C LYS A 293 -42.78 0.66 -41.88
N ALA A 294 -41.99 1.73 -41.75
CA ALA A 294 -41.82 2.75 -42.78
C ALA A 294 -41.32 2.17 -44.12
N LYS A 295 -40.31 1.28 -44.09
CA LYS A 295 -39.85 0.53 -45.27
C LYS A 295 -41.00 -0.28 -45.91
N THR A 296 -41.81 -1.00 -45.13
CA THR A 296 -42.96 -1.76 -45.70
C THR A 296 -44.08 -0.89 -46.25
N ASP A 297 -44.33 0.28 -45.67
CA ASP A 297 -45.39 1.19 -46.15
C ASP A 297 -44.94 1.92 -47.43
N TYR A 298 -43.65 2.26 -47.55
CA TYR A 298 -43.03 2.72 -48.80
C TYR A 298 -43.12 1.65 -49.92
N GLU A 299 -42.81 0.39 -49.62
CA GLU A 299 -42.96 -0.71 -50.58
C GLU A 299 -44.40 -0.89 -51.08
N LYS A 300 -45.41 -0.71 -50.21
CA LYS A 300 -46.83 -0.79 -50.61
C LYS A 300 -47.21 0.34 -51.56
N ILE A 301 -46.77 1.57 -51.25
CA ILE A 301 -47.03 2.75 -52.10
C ILE A 301 -46.34 2.57 -53.47
N SER A 302 -45.08 2.11 -53.48
CA SER A 302 -44.31 1.87 -54.70
C SER A 302 -44.85 0.73 -55.58
N ARG A 303 -45.69 -0.17 -55.04
CA ARG A 303 -46.31 -1.30 -55.79
C ARG A 303 -47.75 -1.02 -56.26
N SER A 304 -48.29 0.18 -56.04
CA SER A 304 -49.66 0.50 -56.44
C SER A 304 -49.74 0.76 -57.96
N PRO A 305 -50.54 0.00 -58.74
CA PRO A 305 -50.46 0.00 -60.19
C PRO A 305 -51.22 1.18 -60.83
N MET A 306 -50.54 1.93 -61.71
CA MET A 306 -51.20 2.90 -62.58
C MET A 306 -51.87 2.17 -63.76
N MET A 307 -53.20 2.25 -63.84
CA MET A 307 -54.00 1.62 -64.89
C MET A 307 -53.87 2.35 -66.24
N SER A 308 -53.19 1.76 -67.22
CA SER A 308 -53.42 2.04 -68.65
C SER A 308 -53.04 0.84 -69.53
N SER A 309 -53.79 0.65 -70.62
CA SER A 309 -53.69 -0.47 -71.57
C SER A 309 -52.54 -0.31 -72.58
N GLY A 310 -52.02 -1.42 -73.14
CA GLY A 310 -51.18 -1.32 -74.35
C GLY A 310 -50.22 -2.48 -74.67
N SER A 311 -50.74 -3.62 -75.13
CA SER A 311 -50.13 -4.53 -76.12
C SER A 311 -48.59 -4.58 -76.36
N SER A 312 -48.02 -5.76 -76.04
CA SER A 312 -47.13 -6.56 -76.91
C SER A 312 -45.61 -6.35 -76.98
N LYS A 313 -44.94 -7.51 -77.15
CA LYS A 313 -43.57 -7.84 -77.58
C LYS A 313 -42.40 -7.83 -76.57
N LYS A 314 -41.68 -8.95 -76.63
CA LYS A 314 -40.33 -9.23 -76.13
C LYS A 314 -39.32 -8.12 -76.50
N GLU A 315 -38.32 -7.91 -75.65
CA GLU A 315 -36.97 -8.46 -75.91
C GLU A 315 -36.07 -8.50 -74.66
N LEU A 316 -34.92 -9.18 -74.75
CA LEU A 316 -33.91 -9.26 -73.70
C LEU A 316 -32.94 -8.09 -73.83
N SER A 317 -32.61 -7.43 -72.72
CA SER A 317 -31.31 -6.77 -72.57
C SER A 317 -30.84 -6.81 -71.11
N ASN A 318 -29.53 -6.84 -70.92
CA ASN A 318 -28.86 -6.91 -69.63
C ASN A 318 -28.01 -5.64 -69.44
N GLY A 319 -28.21 -4.92 -68.36
CA GLY A 319 -27.49 -3.68 -68.05
C GLY A 319 -27.98 -3.10 -66.72
N GLY A 320 -27.09 -3.05 -65.73
CA GLY A 320 -27.45 -2.65 -64.37
C GLY A 320 -27.86 -1.17 -64.29
N SER A 321 -29.07 -0.90 -63.83
CA SER A 321 -29.52 0.47 -63.55
C SER A 321 -28.89 0.97 -62.24
N SER A 322 -28.00 1.97 -62.37
CA SER A 322 -27.55 2.80 -61.25
C SER A 322 -28.72 3.69 -60.78
N SER A 323 -29.66 3.09 -60.07
CA SER A 323 -30.80 3.77 -59.46
C SER A 323 -30.33 4.59 -58.26
N GLU A 324 -29.84 5.81 -58.52
CA GLU A 324 -29.69 6.84 -57.48
C GLU A 324 -31.07 7.12 -56.89
N GLY A 325 -31.38 6.42 -55.80
CA GLY A 325 -32.66 6.54 -55.11
C GLY A 325 -32.83 7.95 -54.60
N LYS A 326 -33.86 8.65 -55.12
CA LYS A 326 -34.37 9.87 -54.49
C LYS A 326 -34.82 9.51 -53.08
N ASN A 327 -33.98 9.81 -52.09
CA ASN A 327 -34.28 9.57 -50.69
C ASN A 327 -35.62 10.26 -50.36
N ASP A 328 -36.63 9.47 -49.98
CA ASP A 328 -37.94 10.02 -49.61
C ASP A 328 -37.74 10.99 -48.45
N PRO A 329 -38.15 12.28 -48.56
CA PRO A 329 -38.01 13.24 -47.48
C PRO A 329 -38.61 12.71 -46.18
N LYS A 330 -39.74 11.96 -46.23
CA LYS A 330 -40.36 11.37 -45.03
C LYS A 330 -39.48 10.31 -44.35
N LEU A 331 -38.68 9.57 -45.12
CA LEU A 331 -37.73 8.60 -44.57
C LEU A 331 -36.52 9.30 -43.96
N MET A 332 -36.04 10.39 -44.59
CA MET A 332 -34.96 11.21 -44.04
C MET A 332 -35.38 11.98 -42.78
N ASP A 333 -36.60 12.51 -42.74
CA ASP A 333 -37.18 13.17 -41.56
C ASP A 333 -37.29 12.18 -40.40
N LEU A 334 -37.77 10.95 -40.64
CA LEU A 334 -37.81 9.88 -39.62
C LEU A 334 -36.41 9.49 -39.13
N ILE A 335 -35.42 9.36 -40.02
CA ILE A 335 -34.03 9.08 -39.64
C ILE A 335 -33.45 10.22 -38.79
N ASN A 336 -33.75 11.48 -39.12
CA ASN A 336 -33.33 12.64 -38.35
C ASN A 336 -34.01 12.70 -36.97
N GLU A 337 -35.31 12.40 -36.88
CA GLU A 337 -36.06 12.33 -35.62
C GLU A 337 -35.46 11.25 -34.70
N GLN A 338 -35.24 10.04 -35.20
CA GLN A 338 -34.61 8.94 -34.44
C GLN A 338 -33.18 9.30 -33.98
N ASN A 339 -32.42 10.02 -34.82
CA ASN A 339 -31.08 10.50 -34.49
C ASN A 339 -31.10 11.52 -33.35
N VAL A 340 -32.06 12.45 -33.36
CA VAL A 340 -32.27 13.44 -32.27
C VAL A 340 -32.72 12.74 -30.98
N GLU A 341 -33.67 11.82 -31.03
CA GLU A 341 -34.11 11.03 -29.87
C GLU A 341 -32.93 10.31 -29.18
N TRP A 342 -32.11 9.60 -29.96
CA TRP A 342 -30.98 8.82 -29.45
C TRP A 342 -29.87 9.72 -28.91
N THR A 343 -29.52 10.79 -29.62
CA THR A 343 -28.50 11.74 -29.18
C THR A 343 -28.94 12.42 -27.87
N SER A 344 -30.22 12.78 -27.75
CA SER A 344 -30.83 13.29 -26.51
C SER A 344 -30.79 12.26 -25.37
N LEU A 345 -31.12 10.99 -25.65
CA LEU A 345 -31.02 9.89 -24.68
C LEU A 345 -29.61 9.74 -24.14
N VAL A 346 -28.60 9.61 -25.03
CA VAL A 346 -27.21 9.41 -24.61
C VAL A 346 -26.67 10.63 -23.88
N GLN A 347 -27.04 11.85 -24.28
CA GLN A 347 -26.65 13.07 -23.57
C GLN A 347 -27.25 13.15 -22.15
N ARG A 348 -28.52 12.77 -21.96
CA ARG A 348 -29.13 12.65 -20.62
C ARG A 348 -28.41 11.59 -19.77
N GLN A 349 -28.08 10.44 -20.36
CA GLN A 349 -27.41 9.37 -19.64
C GLN A 349 -25.96 9.76 -19.25
N LEU A 350 -25.26 10.51 -20.10
CA LEU A 350 -23.95 11.08 -19.80
C LEU A 350 -24.01 12.11 -18.67
N THR A 351 -25.01 13.01 -18.65
CA THR A 351 -25.17 13.99 -17.55
C THR A 351 -25.57 13.31 -16.24
N GLU A 352 -26.48 12.34 -16.24
CA GLU A 352 -26.79 11.50 -15.06
C GLU A 352 -25.52 10.81 -14.51
N LEU A 353 -24.71 10.20 -15.39
CA LEU A 353 -23.44 9.55 -15.04
C LEU A 353 -22.40 10.52 -14.47
N ASN A 354 -22.30 11.74 -15.01
CA ASN A 354 -21.37 12.77 -14.54
C ASN A 354 -21.81 13.39 -13.20
N VAL A 355 -23.10 13.63 -13.00
CA VAL A 355 -23.65 14.13 -11.73
C VAL A 355 -23.41 13.12 -10.60
N LEU A 356 -23.67 11.82 -10.82
CA LEU A 356 -23.40 10.82 -9.78
C LEU A 356 -21.89 10.71 -9.48
N ARG A 357 -21.02 10.76 -10.50
CA ARG A 357 -19.55 10.77 -10.27
C ARG A 357 -19.11 11.95 -9.41
N ARG A 358 -19.61 13.17 -9.66
CA ARG A 358 -19.28 14.35 -8.86
C ARG A 358 -19.79 14.23 -7.42
N GLN A 359 -21.01 13.73 -7.23
CA GLN A 359 -21.54 13.43 -5.89
C GLN A 359 -20.67 12.42 -5.16
N HIS A 360 -20.24 11.34 -5.84
CA HIS A 360 -19.35 10.32 -5.27
C HIS A 360 -17.97 10.89 -4.89
N THR A 361 -17.35 11.71 -5.76
CA THR A 361 -16.08 12.40 -5.46
C THR A 361 -16.23 13.34 -4.26
N LYS A 362 -17.31 14.11 -4.19
CA LYS A 362 -17.57 15.01 -3.05
C LYS A 362 -17.70 14.23 -1.74
N GLU A 363 -18.52 13.18 -1.72
CA GLU A 363 -18.68 12.29 -0.55
C GLU A 363 -17.34 11.69 -0.09
N GLN A 364 -16.44 11.36 -1.02
CA GLN A 364 -15.08 10.90 -0.70
C GLN A 364 -14.23 12.01 -0.06
N CYS A 365 -14.30 13.24 -0.57
CA CYS A 365 -13.56 14.38 -0.03
C CYS A 365 -14.05 14.75 1.39
N ASP A 366 -15.36 14.88 1.57
CA ASP A 366 -15.98 15.21 2.86
C ASP A 366 -15.62 14.15 3.93
N LEU A 367 -15.57 12.87 3.55
CA LEU A 367 -15.15 11.77 4.42
C LEU A 367 -13.66 11.81 4.77
N LEU A 368 -12.77 12.13 3.81
CA LEU A 368 -11.33 12.23 4.06
C LEU A 368 -10.99 13.36 5.05
N ILE A 369 -11.67 14.50 4.94
CA ILE A 369 -11.53 15.62 5.91
C ILE A 369 -11.95 15.16 7.31
N SER A 370 -13.12 14.53 7.42
CA SER A 370 -13.66 14.04 8.70
C SER A 370 -12.72 13.02 9.37
N LEU A 371 -12.14 12.10 8.59
CA LEU A 371 -11.18 11.11 9.08
C LEU A 371 -9.83 11.72 9.49
N LEU A 372 -9.37 12.76 8.79
CA LEU A 372 -8.17 13.51 9.21
C LEU A 372 -8.41 14.20 10.56
N ASP A 373 -9.51 14.96 10.70
CA ASP A 373 -9.83 15.68 11.93
C ASP A 373 -10.05 14.71 13.11
N GLU A 374 -10.67 13.54 12.91
CA GLU A 374 -10.82 12.49 13.94
C GLU A 374 -9.46 11.89 14.36
N SER A 375 -8.57 11.63 13.39
CA SER A 375 -7.23 11.08 13.65
C SER A 375 -6.33 12.10 14.37
N GLN A 376 -6.33 13.37 13.94
CA GLN A 376 -5.60 14.46 14.59
C GLN A 376 -6.10 14.70 16.03
N LYS A 377 -7.42 14.72 16.23
CA LYS A 377 -8.06 14.80 17.57
C LYS A 377 -7.66 13.64 18.48
N THR A 378 -7.49 12.44 17.91
CA THR A 378 -6.99 11.27 18.65
C THR A 378 -5.53 11.47 19.08
N GLN A 379 -4.65 11.91 18.18
CA GLN A 379 -3.25 12.21 18.51
C GLN A 379 -3.13 13.31 19.58
N ILE A 380 -3.95 14.38 19.51
CA ILE A 380 -4.01 15.46 20.52
C ILE A 380 -4.46 14.93 21.89
N LYS A 381 -5.38 13.96 21.93
CA LYS A 381 -5.77 13.30 23.18
C LYS A 381 -4.63 12.46 23.75
N GLU A 382 -3.98 11.63 22.94
CA GLU A 382 -2.87 10.75 23.37
C GLU A 382 -1.68 11.53 23.96
N ILE A 383 -1.27 12.63 23.31
CA ILE A 383 -0.20 13.49 23.83
C ILE A 383 -0.61 14.18 25.14
N THR A 384 -1.85 14.64 25.26
CA THR A 384 -2.36 15.29 26.48
C THR A 384 -2.40 14.31 27.66
N GLU A 385 -2.84 13.07 27.42
CA GLU A 385 -2.77 12.01 28.43
C GLU A 385 -1.32 11.63 28.79
N ARG A 386 -0.42 11.54 27.80
CA ARG A 386 1.00 11.28 28.04
C ARG A 386 1.62 12.37 28.91
N HIS A 387 1.38 13.64 28.60
CA HIS A 387 1.86 14.77 29.38
C HIS A 387 1.32 14.77 30.82
N SER A 388 0.06 14.35 31.01
CA SER A 388 -0.57 14.15 32.32
C SER A 388 0.07 13.01 33.13
N ARG A 389 0.46 11.90 32.48
CA ARG A 389 1.22 10.80 33.10
C ARG A 389 2.62 11.27 33.51
N GLU A 390 3.38 11.84 32.58
CA GLU A 390 4.72 12.40 32.82
C GLU A 390 4.76 13.39 33.99
N LYS A 391 3.73 14.24 34.14
CA LYS A 391 3.63 15.18 35.27
C LYS A 391 3.53 14.44 36.62
N LYS A 392 2.70 13.40 36.72
CA LYS A 392 2.54 12.61 37.95
C LYS A 392 3.81 11.84 38.29
N ASP A 393 4.46 11.25 37.29
CA ASP A 393 5.73 10.54 37.45
C ASP A 393 6.83 11.49 37.94
N LEU A 394 6.86 12.73 37.44
CA LEU A 394 7.76 13.78 37.91
C LEU A 394 7.47 14.17 39.37
N GLU A 395 6.20 14.41 39.73
CA GLU A 395 5.81 14.75 41.11
C GLU A 395 6.18 13.63 42.10
N LEU A 396 5.99 12.35 41.71
CA LEU A 396 6.43 11.19 42.49
C LEU A 396 7.96 11.08 42.59
N SER A 397 8.70 11.38 41.51
CA SER A 397 10.17 11.44 41.51
C SER A 397 10.68 12.49 42.51
N GLN A 398 10.10 13.70 42.49
CA GLN A 398 10.48 14.79 43.40
C GLN A 398 10.22 14.43 44.87
N VAL A 399 9.13 13.74 45.19
CA VAL A 399 8.87 13.22 46.55
C VAL A 399 9.92 12.18 46.95
N ARG A 400 10.26 11.22 46.08
CA ARG A 400 11.29 10.20 46.35
C ARG A 400 12.66 10.82 46.58
N GLN A 401 13.07 11.76 45.74
CA GLN A 401 14.33 12.51 45.88
C GLN A 401 14.40 13.25 47.21
N ASN A 402 13.33 13.95 47.61
CA ASN A 402 13.28 14.71 48.87
C ASN A 402 13.42 13.80 50.11
N ILE A 403 12.82 12.60 50.09
CA ILE A 403 12.98 11.59 51.14
C ILE A 403 14.42 11.06 51.18
N GLU A 404 15.01 10.77 50.02
CA GLU A 404 16.38 10.26 49.90
C GLU A 404 17.43 11.29 50.36
N ASP A 405 17.29 12.56 49.96
CA ASP A 405 18.19 13.63 50.42
C ASP A 405 18.06 13.86 51.93
N SER A 406 16.85 13.77 52.48
CA SER A 406 16.62 13.87 53.94
C SER A 406 17.28 12.72 54.72
N LYS A 407 17.28 11.49 54.17
CA LYS A 407 18.01 10.34 54.74
C LYS A 407 19.51 10.53 54.67
N ARG A 408 20.04 11.08 53.57
CA ARG A 408 21.47 11.36 53.38
C ARG A 408 21.97 12.40 54.38
N LEU A 409 21.25 13.51 54.54
CA LEU A 409 21.56 14.49 55.57
C LEU A 409 21.51 13.87 56.98
N GLY A 410 20.58 12.95 57.24
CA GLY A 410 20.49 12.21 58.49
C GLY A 410 21.64 11.22 58.77
N SER A 411 22.46 10.85 57.78
CA SER A 411 23.62 9.96 57.94
C SER A 411 24.98 10.67 57.87
N GLU A 412 25.00 12.00 57.72
CA GLU A 412 26.23 12.80 57.72
C GLU A 412 26.90 12.86 59.11
N LYS A 413 27.99 12.10 59.27
CA LYS A 413 28.85 12.13 60.49
C LYS A 413 29.51 13.49 60.79
N ASN A 414 29.43 14.45 59.86
CA ASN A 414 30.06 15.77 59.96
C ASN A 414 29.12 16.88 60.48
N ILE A 415 27.96 16.53 61.03
CA ILE A 415 27.04 17.47 61.68
C ILE A 415 27.49 17.68 63.13
N ARG A 416 27.90 18.91 63.48
CA ARG A 416 28.47 19.21 64.80
C ARG A 416 27.41 19.49 65.87
N ASN A 417 26.52 20.45 65.63
CA ASN A 417 25.54 20.94 66.61
C ASN A 417 24.14 21.00 65.99
N LYS A 418 23.09 20.99 66.83
CA LYS A 418 21.68 21.12 66.39
C LYS A 418 21.44 22.33 65.48
N SER A 419 22.04 23.49 65.78
CA SER A 419 21.93 24.69 64.95
C SER A 419 22.55 24.57 63.55
N ASP A 420 23.55 23.71 63.38
CA ASP A 420 24.16 23.40 62.08
C ASP A 420 23.27 22.43 61.27
N LEU A 421 22.65 21.44 61.94
CA LEU A 421 21.58 20.62 61.35
C LEU A 421 20.38 21.47 60.90
N ASP A 422 19.87 22.34 61.77
CA ASP A 422 18.75 23.24 61.47
C ASP A 422 19.09 24.27 60.38
N ARG A 423 20.38 24.52 60.10
CA ARG A 423 20.82 25.28 58.91
C ARG A 423 20.81 24.40 57.66
N ARG A 424 21.47 23.24 57.66
CA ARG A 424 21.52 22.30 56.52
C ARG A 424 20.12 21.84 56.07
N VAL A 425 19.19 21.61 57.00
CA VAL A 425 17.79 21.26 56.68
C VAL A 425 17.08 22.39 55.93
N ARG A 426 17.37 23.67 56.25
CA ARG A 426 16.81 24.83 55.53
C ARG A 426 17.47 25.03 54.16
N GLU A 427 18.79 24.89 54.10
CA GLU A 427 19.58 24.92 52.85
C GLU A 427 19.07 23.85 51.87
N LEU A 428 18.92 22.60 52.33
CA LEU A 428 18.40 21.48 51.54
C LEU A 428 16.97 21.73 51.05
N LYS A 429 16.06 22.18 51.92
CA LYS A 429 14.68 22.52 51.52
C LYS A 429 14.64 23.64 50.49
N SER A 430 15.49 24.65 50.61
CA SER A 430 15.59 25.75 49.63
C SER A 430 16.11 25.25 48.28
N ASN A 431 17.21 24.50 48.30
CA ASN A 431 17.83 23.93 47.10
C ASN A 431 16.87 22.97 46.36
N ASN A 432 16.20 22.06 47.07
CA ASN A 432 15.23 21.16 46.46
C ASN A 432 14.00 21.90 45.93
N THR A 433 13.48 22.90 46.65
CA THR A 433 12.40 23.75 46.12
C THR A 433 12.80 24.44 44.80
N LYS A 434 13.99 25.02 44.73
CA LYS A 434 14.51 25.65 43.49
C LYS A 434 14.64 24.62 42.36
N LYS A 435 15.32 23.50 42.62
CA LYS A 435 15.53 22.40 41.66
C LYS A 435 14.20 21.88 41.09
N PHE A 436 13.22 21.62 41.96
CA PHE A 436 11.91 21.09 41.55
C PHE A 436 11.08 22.10 40.74
N LEU A 437 11.22 23.41 40.99
CA LEU A 437 10.59 24.46 40.19
C LEU A 437 11.25 24.59 38.80
N GLU A 438 12.58 24.59 38.72
CA GLU A 438 13.32 24.64 37.46
C GLU A 438 13.04 23.39 36.59
N GLU A 439 12.97 22.22 37.21
CA GLU A 439 12.63 20.95 36.56
C GLU A 439 11.19 20.94 36.02
N ARG A 440 10.20 21.39 36.81
CA ARG A 440 8.81 21.58 36.34
C ARG A 440 8.71 22.58 35.20
N LYS A 441 9.45 23.70 35.26
CA LYS A 441 9.52 24.70 34.18
C LYS A 441 10.14 24.10 32.90
N ARG A 442 11.20 23.30 33.03
CA ARG A 442 11.84 22.59 31.91
C ARG A 442 10.88 21.56 31.28
N GLN A 443 10.15 20.82 32.09
CA GLN A 443 9.15 19.85 31.62
C GLN A 443 7.98 20.54 30.91
N MET A 444 7.46 21.65 31.45
CA MET A 444 6.44 22.47 30.79
C MET A 444 6.91 22.94 29.40
N MET A 445 8.09 23.58 29.32
CA MET A 445 8.65 24.03 28.03
C MET A 445 8.94 22.88 27.04
N LYS A 446 9.18 21.64 27.51
CA LYS A 446 9.27 20.46 26.65
C LYS A 446 7.89 20.08 26.11
N GLN A 447 6.89 19.99 26.97
CA GLN A 447 5.52 19.60 26.61
C GLN A 447 4.85 20.61 25.68
N ASP A 448 5.10 21.91 25.86
CA ASP A 448 4.57 22.96 24.98
C ASP A 448 5.21 22.91 23.58
N ARG A 449 6.52 22.70 23.48
CA ARG A 449 7.22 22.48 22.18
C ARG A 449 6.74 21.21 21.47
N GLU A 450 6.44 20.14 22.21
CA GLU A 450 5.88 18.93 21.61
C GLU A 450 4.48 19.15 21.03
N LYS A 451 3.63 19.94 21.71
CA LYS A 451 2.31 20.34 21.18
C LYS A 451 2.45 21.25 19.96
N GLU A 452 3.33 22.25 20.02
CA GLU A 452 3.59 23.19 18.93
C GLU A 452 4.09 22.47 17.66
N ASN A 453 4.99 21.49 17.83
CA ASN A 453 5.46 20.66 16.72
C ASN A 453 4.35 19.74 16.16
N LEU A 454 3.48 19.20 17.03
CA LEU A 454 2.37 18.37 16.60
C LEU A 454 1.32 19.19 15.82
N THR A 455 0.92 20.36 16.31
CA THR A 455 -0.05 21.23 15.60
C THR A 455 0.53 21.73 14.28
N LYS A 456 1.81 22.11 14.22
CA LYS A 456 2.49 22.42 12.94
C LYS A 456 2.47 21.24 11.96
N SER A 457 2.65 20.01 12.43
CA SER A 457 2.53 18.80 11.61
C SER A 457 1.08 18.59 11.12
N HIS A 458 0.09 18.84 11.98
CA HIS A 458 -1.34 18.73 11.65
C HIS A 458 -1.79 19.75 10.58
N GLU A 459 -1.34 21.01 10.67
CA GLU A 459 -1.62 22.03 9.64
C GLU A 459 -0.96 21.70 8.30
N ILE A 460 0.26 21.16 8.29
CA ILE A 460 0.93 20.69 7.06
C ILE A 460 0.15 19.52 6.44
N GLN A 461 -0.28 18.53 7.24
CA GLN A 461 -1.10 17.41 6.77
C GLN A 461 -2.45 17.88 6.21
N LYS A 462 -3.10 18.85 6.88
CA LYS A 462 -4.39 19.41 6.45
C LYS A 462 -4.26 20.18 5.14
N THR A 463 -3.21 21.02 5.02
CA THR A 463 -2.89 21.73 3.78
C THR A 463 -2.58 20.77 2.64
N ALA A 464 -1.84 19.68 2.89
CA ALA A 464 -1.54 18.67 1.89
C ALA A 464 -2.82 17.93 1.41
N LEU A 465 -3.71 17.55 2.33
CA LEU A 465 -4.97 16.89 1.99
C LEU A 465 -5.93 17.82 1.22
N MET A 466 -6.03 19.10 1.60
CA MET A 466 -6.84 20.08 0.87
C MET A 466 -6.35 20.25 -0.57
N ASN A 467 -5.04 20.42 -0.78
CA ASN A 467 -4.42 20.47 -2.12
C ASN A 467 -4.61 19.18 -2.96
N GLU A 468 -4.93 18.05 -2.34
CA GLU A 468 -5.27 16.80 -3.05
C GLU A 468 -6.79 16.71 -3.34
N ILE A 469 -7.63 17.18 -2.41
CA ILE A 469 -9.08 17.30 -2.57
C ILE A 469 -9.44 18.27 -3.69
N ASP A 470 -8.81 19.45 -3.73
CA ASP A 470 -9.07 20.46 -4.77
C ASP A 470 -8.79 19.89 -6.17
N LYS A 471 -7.70 19.12 -6.32
CA LYS A 471 -7.36 18.41 -7.58
C LYS A 471 -8.35 17.29 -7.93
N MET A 472 -8.85 16.55 -6.93
CA MET A 472 -9.89 15.53 -7.18
C MET A 472 -11.21 16.17 -7.62
N LEU A 473 -11.57 17.32 -7.05
CA LEU A 473 -12.75 18.10 -7.44
C LEU A 473 -12.58 18.70 -8.83
N GLU A 474 -11.45 19.36 -9.12
CA GLU A 474 -11.09 19.91 -10.43
C GLU A 474 -11.11 18.82 -11.52
N TYR A 475 -10.51 17.66 -11.28
CA TYR A 475 -10.56 16.53 -12.21
C TYR A 475 -11.99 16.03 -12.44
N SER A 476 -12.84 16.00 -11.39
CA SER A 476 -14.26 15.64 -11.53
C SER A 476 -15.06 16.69 -12.32
N ILE A 477 -14.59 17.93 -12.38
CA ILE A 477 -15.16 18.99 -13.21
C ILE A 477 -14.70 18.80 -14.67
N ASN A 478 -13.39 18.81 -14.93
CA ASN A 478 -12.82 18.85 -16.27
C ASN A 478 -13.12 17.59 -17.11
N TYR A 479 -13.45 16.45 -16.50
CA TYR A 479 -13.90 15.22 -17.18
C TYR A 479 -15.21 15.39 -18.00
N GLN A 480 -15.89 16.55 -17.94
CA GLN A 480 -17.01 16.86 -18.84
C GLN A 480 -16.58 17.26 -20.25
N ASP A 481 -15.44 17.92 -20.42
CA ASP A 481 -15.10 18.60 -21.69
C ASP A 481 -14.40 17.66 -22.69
N GLU A 482 -13.76 16.59 -22.21
CA GLU A 482 -13.09 15.60 -23.07
C GLU A 482 -14.03 14.51 -23.63
N THR A 483 -15.27 14.37 -23.12
CA THR A 483 -16.21 13.37 -23.65
C THR A 483 -16.78 13.83 -25.00
N PRO A 484 -16.50 13.15 -26.13
CA PRO A 484 -16.94 13.62 -27.44
C PRO A 484 -18.46 13.62 -27.58
N ASN A 485 -18.99 14.62 -28.30
CA ASN A 485 -20.41 14.68 -28.66
C ASN A 485 -20.88 13.34 -29.25
N ALA A 486 -21.86 12.72 -28.61
CA ALA A 486 -22.27 11.33 -28.87
C ALA A 486 -23.02 11.20 -30.20
N ARG A 487 -22.28 11.18 -31.32
CA ARG A 487 -22.83 10.88 -32.64
C ARG A 487 -23.46 9.48 -32.65
N PHE A 488 -24.61 9.37 -33.30
CA PHE A 488 -25.28 8.12 -33.62
C PHE A 488 -24.30 7.14 -34.30
N PRO A 489 -24.26 5.85 -33.91
CA PRO A 489 -23.43 4.85 -34.59
C PRO A 489 -23.97 4.63 -36.01
N SER A 490 -23.22 5.07 -37.02
CA SER A 490 -23.65 5.14 -38.42
C SER A 490 -23.64 3.79 -39.16
N SER A 491 -24.14 2.72 -38.51
CA SER A 491 -23.97 1.33 -38.97
C SER A 491 -25.11 0.39 -38.56
N SER A 492 -26.36 0.87 -38.58
CA SER A 492 -27.55 0.12 -38.14
C SER A 492 -28.81 0.42 -38.99
N VAL A 493 -28.71 0.34 -40.32
CA VAL A 493 -29.79 0.70 -41.29
C VAL A 493 -30.08 -0.43 -42.29
#